data_AF-A0A7C4MUX8-F1
#
_entry.id   AF-A0A7C4MUX8-F1
#
_cell.length_a   1.000
_cell.length_b   1.000
_cell.length_c   1.000
_cell.angle_alpha   90.00
_cell.angle_beta   90.00
_cell.angle_gamma   90.00
#
_symmetry.space_group_name_H-M   'P 1'
#
loop_
_entity.id
_entity.type
_entity.pdbx_description
1 polymer ?
#
loop_
_entity_poly.entity_id
_entity_poly.type
_entity_poly.pdbx_seq_one_letter_code
_entity_poly.pdbx_strand_id
1 'polypeptide(L)'
;MRKTLEVFCLLLVDLSAFYLSLLIAWVFRAEVLPLIMPGLPPFIFSYAHFAAMWWIPAIFLLFLFLEGLYDNNLPFWDETRILLKSLSLSSVTLLAIVTLGQMGDIVSRIVLIALWCTAACIFPIF
;
A
#
# COMPACT_ATOMS: atom_id res chain seq x y z
N MET A 1 23.57 -8.62 15.02
CA MET A 1 23.91 -7.48 14.13
C MET A 1 23.58 -7.77 12.67
N ARG A 2 24.05 -8.86 12.03
CA ARG A 2 23.68 -9.17 10.62
C ARG A 2 22.17 -9.27 10.37
N LYS A 3 21.43 -10.05 11.17
CA LYS A 3 19.97 -10.19 11.01
C LYS A 3 19.19 -8.87 11.17
N THR A 4 19.60 -8.03 12.12
CA THR A 4 18.95 -6.73 12.35
C THR A 4 19.13 -5.79 11.15
N LEU A 5 20.32 -5.83 10.53
CA LEU A 5 20.62 -5.03 9.34
C LEU A 5 19.86 -5.54 8.11
N GLU A 6 19.74 -6.86 7.97
CA GLU A 6 18.96 -7.51 6.91
C GLU A 6 17.48 -7.15 6.99
N VAL A 7 16.86 -7.28 8.17
CA VAL A 7 15.47 -6.87 8.41
C VAL A 7 15.29 -5.37 8.15
N PHE A 8 16.25 -4.54 8.55
CA PHE A 8 16.20 -3.10 8.29
C PHE A 8 16.27 -2.77 6.78
N CYS A 9 17.13 -3.47 6.02
CA CYS A 9 17.18 -3.33 4.57
C CYS A 9 15.87 -3.76 3.91
N LEU A 10 15.29 -4.89 4.33
CA LEU A 10 13.99 -5.36 3.84
C LEU A 10 12.88 -4.35 4.11
N LEU A 11 12.81 -3.79 5.33
CA LEU A 11 11.85 -2.73 5.67
C LEU A 11 11.98 -1.50 4.78
N LEU A 12 13.21 -1.09 4.43
CA LEU A 12 13.43 0.02 3.51
C LEU A 12 12.98 -0.30 2.08
N VAL A 13 13.20 -1.54 1.63
CA VAL A 13 12.72 -2.02 0.32
C VAL A 13 11.19 -2.02 0.29
N ASP A 14 10.53 -2.57 1.31
CA ASP A 14 9.07 -2.61 1.41
C ASP A 14 8.46 -1.21 1.49
N LEU A 15 9.11 -0.28 2.22
CA LEU A 15 8.70 1.12 2.23
C LEU A 15 8.84 1.76 0.85
N SER A 16 9.92 1.47 0.13
CA SER A 16 10.12 2.00 -1.23
C SER A 16 9.07 1.45 -2.20
N ALA A 17 8.76 0.15 -2.12
CA ALA A 17 7.72 -0.51 -2.90
C ALA A 17 6.33 0.09 -2.58
N PHE A 18 6.05 0.37 -1.31
CA PHE A 18 4.83 1.04 -0.87
C PHE A 18 4.71 2.46 -1.47
N TYR A 19 5.74 3.30 -1.34
CA TYR A 19 5.67 4.68 -1.85
C TYR A 19 5.61 4.74 -3.38
N LEU A 20 6.25 3.79 -4.06
CA LEU A 20 6.12 3.62 -5.51
C LEU A 20 4.69 3.23 -5.89
N SER A 21 4.10 2.26 -5.18
CA SER A 21 2.70 1.84 -5.37
C SER A 21 1.74 3.01 -5.15
N LEU A 22 1.96 3.79 -4.09
CA LEU A 22 1.17 4.98 -3.79
C LEU A 22 1.27 6.05 -4.87
N LEU A 23 2.47 6.26 -5.43
CA LEU A 23 2.66 7.21 -6.53
C LEU A 23 1.86 6.77 -7.76
N ILE A 24 1.94 5.49 -8.14
CA ILE A 24 1.19 4.96 -9.29
C ILE A 24 -0.32 5.06 -9.02
N ALA A 25 -0.79 4.71 -7.84
CA ALA A 25 -2.20 4.80 -7.46
C ALA A 25 -2.72 6.24 -7.49
N TRP A 26 -1.90 7.19 -7.02
CA TRP A 26 -2.22 8.62 -7.08
C TRP A 26 -2.29 9.13 -8.53
N VAL A 27 -1.28 8.84 -9.36
CA VAL A 27 -1.29 9.19 -10.79
C VAL A 27 -2.48 8.57 -11.50
N PHE A 28 -2.79 7.31 -11.22
CA PHE A 28 -3.96 6.63 -11.78
C PHE A 28 -5.27 7.36 -11.45
N ARG A 29 -5.44 7.79 -10.19
CA ARG A 29 -6.63 8.53 -9.78
C ARG A 29 -6.67 9.96 -10.35
N ALA A 30 -5.52 10.62 -10.48
CA ALA A 30 -5.40 12.01 -10.90
C ALA A 30 -5.53 12.19 -12.41
N GLU A 31 -4.88 11.35 -13.20
CA GLU A 31 -4.72 11.54 -14.65
C GLU A 31 -5.51 10.49 -15.45
N VAL A 32 -5.46 9.22 -15.05
CA VAL A 32 -6.02 8.13 -15.87
C VAL A 32 -7.53 8.01 -15.68
N LEU A 33 -8.01 8.03 -14.43
CA LEU A 33 -9.40 7.78 -14.11
C LEU A 33 -10.36 8.87 -14.66
N PRO A 34 -10.03 10.17 -14.63
CA PRO A 34 -10.90 11.21 -15.21
C PRO A 34 -11.08 11.08 -16.73
N LEU A 35 -10.09 10.53 -17.45
CA LEU A 35 -10.18 10.29 -18.89
C LEU A 35 -11.22 9.20 -19.22
N ILE A 36 -11.36 8.21 -18.34
CA ILE A 36 -12.29 7.08 -18.51
C ILE A 36 -13.68 7.45 -17.97
N MET A 37 -13.73 8.23 -16.89
CA MET A 37 -14.96 8.59 -16.18
C MET A 37 -14.99 10.10 -15.88
N PRO A 38 -15.48 10.94 -16.81
CA PRO A 38 -15.47 12.40 -16.67
C PRO A 38 -16.41 12.95 -15.58
N GLY A 39 -17.29 12.13 -15.01
CA GLY A 39 -18.24 12.52 -13.95
C GLY A 39 -17.70 12.42 -12.52
N LEU A 40 -16.41 12.13 -12.32
CA LEU A 40 -15.84 12.06 -10.97
C LEU A 40 -15.68 13.43 -10.33
N PRO A 41 -15.82 13.53 -8.98
CA PRO A 41 -15.51 14.75 -8.26
C PRO A 41 -14.02 15.11 -8.43
N PRO A 42 -13.71 16.42 -8.41
CA PRO A 42 -12.35 16.90 -8.57
C PRO A 42 -11.44 16.29 -7.51
N PHE A 43 -10.26 15.85 -7.94
CA PHE A 43 -9.26 15.26 -7.06
C PHE A 43 -8.33 16.36 -6.54
N ILE A 44 -8.50 16.73 -5.27
CA ILE A 44 -7.83 17.89 -4.65
C ILE A 44 -6.60 17.45 -3.83
N PHE A 45 -6.46 16.16 -3.56
CA PHE A 45 -5.41 15.63 -2.69
C PHE A 45 -4.06 15.50 -3.42
N SER A 46 -3.03 16.08 -2.85
CA SER A 46 -1.65 15.94 -3.34
C SER A 46 -1.03 14.61 -2.92
N TYR A 47 0.01 14.16 -3.61
CA TYR A 47 0.80 12.99 -3.19
C TYR A 47 1.38 13.16 -1.78
N ALA A 48 1.89 14.36 -1.47
CA ALA A 48 2.47 14.68 -0.17
C ALA A 48 1.47 14.52 0.99
N HIS A 49 0.17 14.78 0.74
CA HIS A 49 -0.88 14.56 1.73
C HIS A 49 -1.00 13.09 2.13
N PHE A 50 -0.98 12.17 1.16
CA PHE A 50 -0.99 10.73 1.46
C PHE A 50 0.34 10.25 2.05
N ALA A 51 1.47 10.77 1.57
CA ALA A 51 2.79 10.41 2.10
C ALA A 51 2.99 10.85 3.56
N ALA A 52 2.36 11.97 3.97
CA ALA A 52 2.39 12.44 5.35
C ALA A 52 1.58 11.57 6.32
N MET A 53 0.67 10.73 5.80
CA MET A 53 -0.14 9.81 6.61
C MET A 53 0.64 8.54 6.97
N TRP A 54 1.61 8.70 7.88
CA TRP A 54 2.51 7.62 8.34
C TRP A 54 1.80 6.36 8.85
N TRP A 55 0.55 6.48 9.30
CA TRP A 55 -0.25 5.35 9.77
C TRP A 55 -0.64 4.39 8.64
N ILE A 56 -0.72 4.86 7.38
CA ILE A 56 -1.03 4.01 6.23
C ILE A 56 0.12 3.01 5.96
N PRO A 57 1.37 3.43 5.68
CA PRO A 57 2.48 2.49 5.52
C PRO A 57 2.74 1.67 6.78
N ALA A 58 2.52 2.24 7.98
CA ALA A 58 2.68 1.48 9.22
C ALA A 58 1.74 0.27 9.31
N ILE A 59 0.49 0.39 8.84
CA ILE A 59 -0.44 -0.75 8.79
C ILE A 59 0.04 -1.81 7.80
N PHE A 60 0.51 -1.41 6.62
CA PHE A 60 1.08 -2.36 5.65
C PHE A 60 2.26 -3.15 6.24
N LEU A 61 3.23 -2.45 6.83
CA LEU A 61 4.39 -3.06 7.46
C LEU A 61 4.00 -3.98 8.62
N LEU A 62 3.00 -3.59 9.43
CA LEU A 62 2.50 -4.40 10.54
C LEU A 62 1.97 -5.75 10.03
N PHE A 63 1.16 -5.77 8.96
CA PHE A 63 0.63 -7.03 8.43
C PHE A 63 1.71 -7.91 7.79
N LEU A 64 2.69 -7.32 7.11
CA LEU A 64 3.85 -8.06 6.58
C LEU A 64 4.67 -8.68 7.73
N PHE A 65 4.84 -7.95 8.82
CA PHE A 65 5.53 -8.42 10.01
C PHE A 65 4.77 -9.55 10.73
N LEU A 66 3.45 -9.42 10.88
CA LEU A 66 2.62 -10.44 11.54
C LEU A 66 2.63 -11.78 10.82
N GLU A 67 2.73 -11.79 9.49
CA GLU A 67 2.81 -13.03 8.69
C GLU A 67 4.25 -13.56 8.57
N GLY A 68 5.22 -12.91 9.23
CA GLY A 68 6.59 -13.41 9.35
C GLY A 68 7.38 -13.44 8.06
N LEU A 69 7.07 -12.56 7.09
CA LEU A 69 7.80 -12.49 5.81
C LEU A 69 9.29 -12.15 6.00
N TYR A 70 9.64 -11.43 7.07
CA TYR A 70 11.03 -11.03 7.33
C TYR A 70 11.92 -12.13 7.93
N ASP A 71 11.33 -13.25 8.37
CA ASP A 71 12.05 -14.31 9.07
C ASP A 71 12.15 -15.62 8.26
N ASN A 72 11.32 -15.78 7.23
CA ASN A 72 11.18 -17.03 6.48
C ASN A 72 11.67 -16.88 5.04
N ASN A 73 12.66 -17.68 4.65
CA ASN A 73 13.05 -17.83 3.25
C ASN A 73 12.12 -18.84 2.56
N LEU A 74 11.04 -18.34 1.99
CA LEU A 74 10.08 -19.15 1.25
C LEU A 74 10.39 -19.16 -0.25
N PRO A 75 9.93 -20.18 -1.01
CA PRO A 75 9.92 -20.11 -2.46
C PRO A 75 9.08 -18.94 -2.94
N PHE A 76 9.49 -18.32 -4.05
CA PHE A 76 8.85 -17.13 -4.64
C PHE A 76 7.31 -17.17 -4.67
N TRP A 77 6.73 -18.29 -5.13
CA TRP A 77 5.27 -18.42 -5.24
C TRP A 77 4.55 -18.51 -3.90
N ASP A 78 5.16 -19.16 -2.92
CA ASP A 78 4.60 -19.27 -1.56
C ASP A 78 4.71 -17.93 -0.84
N GLU A 79 5.86 -17.25 -0.97
CA GLU A 79 6.08 -15.91 -0.46
C GLU A 79 5.08 -14.92 -1.05
N THR A 80 4.96 -14.89 -2.39
CA THR A 80 4.00 -14.03 -3.10
C THR A 80 2.56 -14.27 -2.61
N ARG A 81 2.19 -15.52 -2.34
CA ARG A 81 0.84 -15.85 -1.87
C ARG A 81 0.56 -15.29 -0.47
N ILE A 82 1.52 -15.42 0.45
CA ILE A 82 1.41 -14.84 1.79
C ILE A 82 1.43 -13.31 1.70
N LEU A 83 2.31 -12.74 0.87
CA LEU A 83 2.40 -11.31 0.63
C LEU A 83 1.06 -10.74 0.16
N LEU A 84 0.45 -11.33 -0.88
CA LEU A 84 -0.85 -10.88 -1.40
C LEU A 84 -1.96 -10.97 -0.35
N LYS A 85 -1.93 -11.99 0.51
CA LYS A 85 -2.86 -12.13 1.64
C LYS A 85 -2.65 -10.98 2.64
N SER A 86 -1.41 -10.69 3.02
CA SER A 86 -1.06 -9.59 3.94
C SER A 86 -1.42 -8.22 3.38
N LEU A 87 -1.15 -7.97 2.10
CA LEU A 87 -1.54 -6.73 1.41
C LEU A 87 -3.06 -6.57 1.33
N SER A 88 -3.79 -7.67 1.11
CA SER A 88 -5.25 -7.65 1.06
C SER A 88 -5.84 -7.36 2.43
N LEU A 89 -5.33 -8.01 3.48
CA LEU A 89 -5.77 -7.77 4.86
C LEU A 89 -5.50 -6.33 5.30
N SER A 90 -4.29 -5.82 5.09
CA SER A 90 -3.95 -4.41 5.39
C SER A 90 -4.84 -3.43 4.62
N SER A 91 -5.12 -3.68 3.34
CA SER A 91 -5.97 -2.82 2.53
C SER A 91 -7.44 -2.84 2.99
N VAL A 92 -7.96 -4.00 3.37
CA VAL A 92 -9.30 -4.12 3.97
C VAL A 92 -9.35 -3.38 5.30
N THR A 93 -8.33 -3.52 6.14
CA THR A 93 -8.23 -2.79 7.42
C THR A 93 -8.18 -1.28 7.20
N LEU A 94 -7.40 -0.79 6.24
CA LEU A 94 -7.34 0.63 5.89
C LEU A 94 -8.67 1.17 5.40
N LEU A 95 -9.33 0.44 4.49
CA LEU A 95 -10.66 0.80 4.01
C LEU A 95 -11.69 0.80 5.15
N ALA A 96 -11.61 -0.16 6.06
CA ALA A 96 -12.47 -0.21 7.24
C ALA A 96 -12.24 1.00 8.16
N ILE A 97 -10.99 1.33 8.48
CA ILE A 97 -10.63 2.50 9.30
C ILE A 97 -11.16 3.79 8.66
N VAL A 98 -10.91 3.99 7.37
CA VAL A 98 -11.33 5.22 6.66
C VAL A 98 -12.85 5.31 6.54
N THR A 99 -13.53 4.19 6.32
CA THR A 99 -14.99 4.17 6.17
C THR A 99 -15.69 4.35 7.52
N LEU A 100 -15.26 3.62 8.55
CA LEU A 100 -15.83 3.73 9.90
C LEU A 100 -15.48 5.06 10.57
N GLY A 101 -14.27 5.56 10.35
CA GLY A 101 -13.82 6.87 10.81
C GLY A 101 -14.43 8.05 10.04
N GLN A 102 -15.29 7.79 9.05
CA GLN A 102 -15.89 8.79 8.17
C GLN A 102 -14.87 9.75 7.53
N MET A 103 -13.67 9.22 7.24
CA MET A 103 -12.52 9.98 6.76
C MET A 103 -12.57 10.21 5.24
N GLY A 104 -13.75 10.19 4.63
CA GLY A 104 -13.92 10.37 3.18
C GLY A 104 -13.46 11.73 2.67
N ASP A 105 -13.45 12.73 3.55
CA ASP A 105 -13.05 14.11 3.25
C ASP A 105 -11.54 14.32 3.30
N ILE A 106 -10.79 13.37 3.88
CA ILE A 106 -9.33 13.42 4.00
C ILE A 106 -8.62 12.31 3.21
N VAL A 107 -9.28 11.17 2.96
CA VAL A 107 -8.68 10.04 2.26
C VAL A 107 -9.61 9.55 1.16
N SER A 108 -9.10 9.55 -0.08
CA SER A 108 -9.84 8.99 -1.21
C SER A 108 -9.83 7.46 -1.16
N ARG A 109 -11.01 6.86 -0.98
CA ARG A 109 -11.19 5.39 -1.04
C ARG A 109 -10.74 4.77 -2.37
N ILE A 110 -10.88 5.51 -3.47
CA ILE A 110 -10.44 5.04 -4.79
C ILE A 110 -8.91 4.92 -4.83
N VAL A 111 -8.19 5.86 -4.21
CA VAL A 111 -6.72 5.78 -4.12
C VAL A 111 -6.32 4.57 -3.28
N LEU A 112 -7.02 4.25 -2.19
CA LEU A 112 -6.72 3.05 -1.39
C LEU A 112 -6.95 1.74 -2.16
N ILE A 113 -8.03 1.66 -2.95
CA ILE A 113 -8.29 0.49 -3.80
C ILE A 113 -7.22 0.38 -4.90
N ALA A 114 -6.89 1.50 -5.55
CA ALA A 114 -5.83 1.53 -6.56
C ALA A 114 -4.46 1.18 -5.94
N LEU A 115 -4.19 1.64 -4.73
CA LEU A 115 -2.98 1.32 -3.97
C LEU A 115 -2.85 -0.18 -3.78
N TRP A 116 -3.89 -0.86 -3.32
CA TRP A 116 -3.89 -2.32 -3.20
C TRP A 116 -3.58 -3.01 -4.54
N CYS A 117 -4.27 -2.62 -5.62
CA CYS A 117 -4.03 -3.19 -6.95
C CYS A 117 -2.56 -3.02 -7.38
N THR A 118 -2.01 -1.82 -7.21
CA THR A 118 -0.61 -1.53 -7.58
C THR A 118 0.39 -2.25 -6.68
N ALA A 119 0.14 -2.30 -5.37
CA ALA A 119 0.99 -2.99 -4.40
C ALA A 119 1.05 -4.49 -4.67
N ALA A 120 -0.09 -5.11 -5.00
CA ALA A 120 -0.16 -6.53 -5.36
C ALA A 120 0.74 -6.88 -6.57
N CYS A 121 0.94 -5.95 -7.50
CA CYS A 121 1.84 -6.13 -8.63
C CYS A 121 3.29 -5.77 -8.31
N ILE A 122 3.53 -4.73 -7.51
CA ILE A 122 4.86 -4.18 -7.28
C ILE A 122 5.63 -4.98 -6.23
N PHE A 123 5.00 -5.32 -5.10
CA PHE A 123 5.69 -5.97 -3.99
C PHE A 123 6.35 -7.30 -4.37
N PRO A 124 5.72 -8.21 -5.15
CA PRO A 124 6.37 -9.46 -5.54
C PRO A 124 7.59 -9.29 -6.47
N ILE A 125 7.85 -8.08 -6.97
CA ILE A 125 8.98 -7.81 -7.87
C ILE A 125 10.24 -7.43 -7.08
N PHE A 126 10.06 -6.92 -5.86
CA PHE A 126 11.13 -6.50 -4.96
C PHE A 126 11.57 -7.63 -4.04
#